data_AF-A0A1H1LC03-F1
#
_entry.id   AF-A0A1H1LC03-F1
#
_cell.length_a   1.000
_cell.length_b   1.000
_cell.length_c   1.000
_cell.angle_alpha   90.00
_cell.angle_beta   90.00
_cell.angle_gamma   90.00
#
_symmetry.space_group_name_H-M   'P 1'
#
loop_
_entity.id
_entity.type
_entity.pdbx_description
1 polymer ?
#
loop_
_entity_poly.entity_id
_entity_poly.type
_entity_poly.pdbx_seq_one_letter_code
_entity_poly.pdbx_strand_id
1 'polypeptide(L)'
;MSFPRPSRAETLRTVVATLDRRVDGTVPHDVPGLRDAFPDDLDLVGVLLLRWSARLTGALDRSLSRPTADRRAAVCEAWSQTAEQLPGVRRLLDDLLADPTTGDALRDMLLRARDIERRRLTEAAGLADQDRGQALETGRRLEQAARSQVRPRLADRLRSLLPA
;
A
#
# COMPACT_ATOMS: atom_id res chain seq x y z
N MET A 1 -26.26 -22.17 -19.16
CA MET A 1 -24.78 -22.27 -19.08
C MET A 1 -24.32 -21.57 -17.81
N SER A 2 -23.72 -22.29 -16.87
CA SER A 2 -23.16 -21.69 -15.65
C SER A 2 -21.67 -21.43 -15.91
N PHE A 3 -21.26 -20.17 -15.91
CA PHE A 3 -19.83 -19.84 -15.99
C PHE A 3 -19.16 -20.24 -14.68
N PRO A 4 -17.93 -20.79 -14.70
CA PRO A 4 -17.21 -21.10 -13.48
C PRO A 4 -17.05 -19.82 -12.65
N ARG A 5 -17.37 -19.90 -11.35
CA ARG A 5 -17.15 -18.78 -10.43
C ARG A 5 -15.66 -18.45 -10.37
N PRO A 6 -15.27 -17.16 -10.44
CA PRO A 6 -13.86 -16.76 -10.40
C PRO A 6 -13.23 -17.22 -9.08
N SER A 7 -11.99 -17.68 -9.15
CA SER A 7 -11.25 -18.06 -7.93
C SER A 7 -10.93 -16.83 -7.08
N ARG A 8 -10.75 -17.00 -5.76
CA ARG A 8 -10.34 -15.91 -4.86
C ARG A 8 -9.11 -15.15 -5.36
N ALA A 9 -8.14 -15.84 -5.96
CA ALA A 9 -6.95 -15.24 -6.54
C ALA A 9 -7.25 -14.39 -7.79
N GLU A 10 -8.18 -14.83 -8.64
CA GLU A 10 -8.62 -14.09 -9.82
C GLU A 10 -9.44 -12.86 -9.44
N THR A 11 -10.33 -12.99 -8.46
CA THR A 11 -11.07 -11.86 -7.88
C THR A 11 -10.10 -10.84 -7.30
N LEU A 12 -9.09 -11.27 -6.53
CA LEU A 12 -8.06 -10.37 -5.99
C LEU A 12 -7.31 -9.61 -7.09
N ARG A 13 -6.92 -10.28 -8.19
CA ARG A 13 -6.27 -9.62 -9.33
C ARG A 13 -7.19 -8.56 -9.94
N THR A 14 -8.47 -8.86 -10.09
CA THR A 14 -9.48 -7.93 -10.64
C THR A 14 -9.71 -6.74 -9.72
N VAL A 15 -9.77 -6.96 -8.40
CA VAL A 15 -9.87 -5.90 -7.39
C VAL A 15 -8.66 -4.98 -7.46
N VAL A 16 -7.45 -5.51 -7.45
CA VAL A 16 -6.22 -4.70 -7.53
C VAL A 16 -6.19 -3.89 -8.83
N ALA A 17 -6.50 -4.51 -9.98
CA ALA A 17 -6.57 -3.78 -11.24
C ALA A 17 -7.64 -2.67 -11.23
N THR A 18 -8.77 -2.91 -10.57
CA THR A 18 -9.86 -1.92 -10.44
C THR A 18 -9.44 -0.76 -9.53
N LEU A 19 -8.85 -1.06 -8.37
CA LEU A 19 -8.29 -0.07 -7.46
C LEU A 19 -7.24 0.78 -8.17
N ASP A 20 -6.28 0.16 -8.85
CA ASP A 20 -5.21 0.86 -9.53
C ASP A 20 -5.71 1.67 -10.73
N ARG A 21 -6.86 1.32 -11.33
CA ARG A 21 -7.48 2.13 -12.37
C ARG A 21 -8.19 3.36 -11.79
N ARG A 22 -8.87 3.23 -10.65
CA ARG A 22 -9.69 4.30 -10.05
C ARG A 22 -8.88 5.26 -9.18
N VAL A 23 -8.02 4.71 -8.32
CA VAL A 23 -7.22 5.45 -7.32
C VAL A 23 -8.09 6.42 -6.50
N ASP A 24 -9.32 6.02 -6.19
CA ASP A 24 -10.32 6.85 -5.50
C ASP A 24 -10.43 6.56 -4.00
N GLY A 25 -9.69 5.56 -3.50
CA GLY A 25 -9.68 5.18 -2.09
C GLY A 25 -10.89 4.39 -1.62
N THR A 26 -11.72 3.89 -2.53
CA THR A 26 -12.95 3.17 -2.19
C THR A 26 -12.83 1.67 -2.42
N VAL A 27 -13.50 0.87 -1.59
CA VAL A 27 -13.60 -0.59 -1.82
C VAL A 27 -14.48 -0.82 -3.05
N PRO A 28 -14.01 -1.55 -4.08
CA PRO A 28 -14.74 -1.69 -5.34
C PRO A 28 -15.80 -2.80 -5.23
N HIS A 29 -16.88 -2.54 -4.48
CA HIS A 29 -17.98 -3.49 -4.25
C HIS A 29 -18.71 -3.92 -5.53
N ASP A 30 -18.51 -3.19 -6.62
CA ASP A 30 -19.03 -3.51 -7.95
C ASP A 30 -18.24 -4.60 -8.68
N VAL A 31 -17.09 -5.07 -8.16
CA VAL A 31 -16.33 -6.18 -8.73
C VAL A 31 -17.13 -7.49 -8.59
N PRO A 32 -17.45 -8.19 -9.70
CA PRO A 32 -18.21 -9.43 -9.65
C PRO A 32 -17.52 -10.51 -8.81
N GLY A 33 -18.29 -11.19 -7.95
CA GLY A 33 -17.77 -12.25 -7.09
C GLY A 33 -16.91 -11.77 -5.92
N LEU A 34 -16.85 -10.46 -5.64
CA LEU A 34 -16.07 -9.92 -4.51
C LEU A 34 -16.54 -10.52 -3.17
N ARG A 35 -17.84 -10.45 -2.87
CA ARG A 35 -18.41 -10.92 -1.59
C ARG A 35 -18.41 -12.45 -1.45
N ASP A 36 -18.47 -13.18 -2.56
CA ASP A 36 -18.29 -14.63 -2.57
C ASP A 36 -16.84 -15.00 -2.22
N ALA A 37 -15.87 -14.22 -2.72
CA ALA A 37 -14.45 -14.48 -2.51
C ALA A 37 -13.92 -13.93 -1.18
N PHE A 38 -14.45 -12.80 -0.71
CA PHE A 38 -14.05 -12.06 0.50
C PHE A 38 -15.32 -11.66 1.27
N PRO A 39 -15.67 -12.37 2.35
CA PRO A 39 -16.94 -12.18 3.06
C PRO A 39 -17.16 -10.75 3.57
N ASP A 40 -16.08 -10.07 3.96
CA ASP A 40 -16.11 -8.72 4.50
C ASP A 40 -14.88 -7.89 4.07
N ASP A 41 -14.89 -6.61 4.42
CA ASP A 41 -13.81 -5.69 4.08
C ASP A 41 -12.55 -5.96 4.91
N LEU A 42 -12.67 -6.56 6.10
CA LEU A 42 -11.54 -6.91 6.94
C LEU A 42 -10.68 -7.98 6.25
N ASP A 43 -11.31 -9.02 5.72
CA ASP A 43 -10.65 -10.09 4.97
C ASP A 43 -10.01 -9.58 3.68
N LEU A 44 -10.73 -8.76 2.91
CA LEU A 44 -10.18 -8.16 1.70
C LEU A 44 -8.97 -7.27 2.00
N VAL A 45 -9.10 -6.35 2.95
CA VAL A 45 -8.03 -5.40 3.31
C VAL A 45 -6.83 -6.14 3.90
N GLY A 46 -7.05 -7.21 4.68
CA GLY A 46 -5.97 -8.06 5.18
C GLY A 46 -5.11 -8.64 4.05
N VAL A 47 -5.74 -9.14 2.98
CA VAL A 47 -5.01 -9.65 1.80
C VAL A 47 -4.34 -8.53 1.00
N LEU A 48 -4.93 -7.35 0.92
CA LEU A 48 -4.31 -6.19 0.28
C LEU A 48 -3.08 -5.68 1.05
N LEU A 49 -3.13 -5.67 2.39
CA LEU A 49 -1.99 -5.39 3.26
C LEU A 49 -0.87 -6.42 3.07
N LEU A 50 -1.20 -7.70 2.96
CA LEU A 50 -0.22 -8.74 2.67
C LEU A 50 0.43 -8.52 1.29
N ARG A 51 -0.35 -8.18 0.27
CA ARG A 51 0.17 -7.88 -1.08
C ARG A 51 1.09 -6.68 -1.07
N TRP A 52 0.69 -5.59 -0.41
CA TRP A 52 1.50 -4.39 -0.26
C TRP A 52 2.82 -4.69 0.46
N SER A 53 2.76 -5.32 1.64
CA SER A 53 3.94 -5.64 2.44
C SER A 53 4.90 -6.59 1.73
N ALA A 54 4.41 -7.61 1.02
CA ALA A 54 5.23 -8.52 0.23
C ALA A 54 5.90 -7.80 -0.95
N ARG A 55 5.21 -6.86 -1.60
CA ARG A 55 5.80 -6.06 -2.69
C ARG A 55 6.91 -5.15 -2.17
N LEU A 56 6.64 -4.45 -1.06
CA LEU A 56 7.60 -3.54 -0.42
C LEU A 56 8.83 -4.31 0.08
N THR A 57 8.63 -5.47 0.70
CA THR A 57 9.71 -6.42 1.09
C THR A 57 10.68 -6.63 -0.06
N GLY A 58 10.17 -7.15 -1.19
CA GLY A 58 11.03 -7.46 -2.32
C GLY A 58 11.65 -6.22 -2.96
N ALA A 59 11.01 -5.04 -2.87
CA ALA A 59 11.61 -3.80 -3.33
C ALA A 59 12.80 -3.36 -2.45
N LEU A 60 12.64 -3.42 -1.12
CA LEU A 60 13.71 -3.14 -0.17
C LEU A 60 14.88 -4.11 -0.35
N ASP A 61 14.60 -5.42 -0.42
CA ASP A 61 15.64 -6.45 -0.58
C ASP A 61 16.44 -6.25 -1.87
N ARG A 62 15.77 -5.95 -2.99
CA ARG A 62 16.47 -5.64 -4.26
C ARG A 62 17.30 -4.37 -4.16
N SER A 63 16.73 -3.30 -3.61
CA SER A 63 17.41 -2.00 -3.46
C SER A 63 18.65 -2.09 -2.57
N LEU A 64 18.61 -2.94 -1.54
CA LEU A 64 19.67 -3.11 -0.55
C LEU A 64 20.59 -4.32 -0.82
N SER A 65 20.36 -5.07 -1.90
CA SER A 65 21.19 -6.22 -2.29
C SER A 65 22.62 -5.83 -2.72
N ARG A 66 22.84 -4.55 -3.04
CA ARG A 66 24.14 -4.00 -3.39
C ARG A 66 24.54 -2.93 -2.38
N PRO A 67 25.84 -2.74 -2.12
CA PRO A 67 26.31 -1.62 -1.29
C PRO A 67 25.77 -0.30 -1.84
N THR A 68 25.08 0.46 -0.99
CA THR A 68 24.59 1.81 -1.29
C THR A 68 25.22 2.79 -0.33
N ALA A 69 25.69 3.93 -0.85
CA ALA A 69 26.23 5.02 -0.03
C ALA A 69 25.14 5.70 0.81
N ASP A 70 23.88 5.66 0.35
CA ASP A 70 22.73 6.22 1.06
C ASP A 70 21.59 5.20 1.16
N ARG A 71 21.53 4.52 2.29
CA ARG A 71 20.47 3.55 2.61
C ARG A 71 19.10 4.22 2.74
N ARG A 72 19.04 5.47 3.24
CA ARG A 72 17.75 6.17 3.44
C ARG A 72 17.14 6.52 2.10
N ALA A 73 17.94 7.03 1.16
CA ALA A 73 17.50 7.29 -0.20
C ALA A 73 17.01 6.00 -0.89
N ALA A 74 17.77 4.91 -0.76
CA ALA A 74 17.41 3.59 -1.32
C ALA A 74 16.09 3.03 -0.76
N VAL A 75 15.81 3.25 0.53
CA VAL A 75 14.54 2.89 1.18
C VAL A 75 13.39 3.76 0.66
N CYS A 76 13.58 5.08 0.57
CA CYS A 76 12.57 5.99 0.03
C CYS A 76 12.22 5.64 -1.42
N GLU A 77 13.22 5.34 -2.25
CA GLU A 77 13.03 4.92 -3.63
C GLU A 77 12.24 3.61 -3.70
N ALA A 78 12.61 2.59 -2.92
CA ALA A 78 11.91 1.31 -2.90
C ALA A 78 10.43 1.45 -2.48
N TRP A 79 10.15 2.28 -1.47
CA TRP A 79 8.79 2.58 -1.05
C TRP A 79 8.01 3.31 -2.15
N SER A 80 8.60 4.33 -2.77
CA SER A 80 7.97 5.14 -3.82
C SER A 80 7.63 4.30 -5.05
N GLN A 81 8.57 3.47 -5.50
CA GLN A 81 8.34 2.54 -6.61
C GLN A 81 7.23 1.53 -6.28
N THR A 82 7.13 1.08 -5.03
CA THR A 82 6.04 0.18 -4.59
C THR A 82 4.70 0.92 -4.64
N ALA A 83 4.64 2.17 -4.19
CA ALA A 83 3.46 3.02 -4.29
C ALA A 83 3.04 3.28 -5.74
N GLU A 84 3.99 3.49 -6.65
CA GLU A 84 3.71 3.65 -8.09
C GLU A 84 3.17 2.38 -8.76
N GLN A 85 3.52 1.20 -8.22
CA GLN A 85 3.08 -0.09 -8.75
C GLN A 85 1.75 -0.58 -8.20
N LEU A 86 1.35 -0.09 -7.01
CA LEU A 86 0.09 -0.43 -6.33
C LEU A 86 -0.62 0.85 -5.84
N PRO A 87 -0.83 1.86 -6.70
CA PRO A 87 -1.30 3.18 -6.28
C PRO A 87 -2.71 3.14 -5.70
N GLY A 88 -3.60 2.32 -6.25
CA GLY A 88 -4.97 2.17 -5.77
C GLY A 88 -5.02 1.47 -4.42
N VAL A 89 -4.16 0.46 -4.23
CA VAL A 89 -4.03 -0.23 -2.93
C VAL A 89 -3.51 0.73 -1.87
N ARG A 90 -2.41 1.46 -2.13
CA ARG A 90 -1.86 2.43 -1.18
C ARG A 90 -2.88 3.49 -0.81
N ARG A 91 -3.59 4.03 -1.80
CA ARG A 91 -4.66 5.03 -1.60
C ARG A 91 -5.79 4.50 -0.74
N LEU A 92 -6.32 3.31 -1.04
CA LEU A 92 -7.39 2.68 -0.24
C LEU A 92 -6.96 2.50 1.23
N LEU A 93 -5.76 1.98 1.47
CA LEU A 93 -5.26 1.76 2.83
C LEU A 93 -5.09 3.07 3.61
N ASP A 94 -4.65 4.14 2.95
CA ASP A 94 -4.54 5.47 3.54
C ASP A 94 -5.91 6.06 3.87
N ASP A 95 -6.85 6.00 2.94
CA ASP A 95 -8.18 6.59 3.08
C ASP A 95 -9.00 5.85 4.15
N LEU A 96 -8.99 4.52 4.16
CA LEU A 96 -9.63 3.72 5.22
C LEU A 96 -9.06 4.04 6.60
N LEU A 97 -7.75 4.28 6.72
CA LEU A 97 -7.14 4.60 8.01
C LEU A 97 -7.50 6.03 8.47
N ALA A 98 -7.67 6.96 7.53
CA ALA A 98 -8.04 8.35 7.81
C ALA A 98 -9.55 8.54 8.06
N ASP A 99 -10.40 7.72 7.44
CA ASP A 99 -11.85 7.79 7.58
C ASP A 99 -12.27 7.44 9.01
N PRO A 100 -12.93 8.35 9.77
CA PRO A 100 -13.40 8.08 11.13
C PRO A 100 -14.49 7.00 11.21
N THR A 101 -15.19 6.72 10.11
CA THR A 101 -16.28 5.74 10.04
C THR A 101 -15.79 4.30 9.85
N THR A 102 -14.50 4.10 9.55
CA THR A 102 -13.87 2.79 9.50
C THR A 102 -14.00 2.10 10.86
N GLY A 103 -14.64 0.93 10.86
CA GLY A 103 -14.88 0.13 12.06
C GLY A 103 -13.60 -0.25 12.81
N ASP A 104 -13.70 -0.36 14.13
CA ASP A 104 -12.55 -0.47 15.04
C ASP A 104 -11.59 -1.61 14.69
N ALA A 105 -12.11 -2.79 14.39
CA ALA A 105 -11.28 -3.96 14.03
C ALA A 105 -10.40 -3.72 12.79
N LEU A 106 -10.95 -3.06 11.77
CA LEU A 106 -10.24 -2.72 10.55
C LEU A 106 -9.24 -1.59 10.79
N ARG A 107 -9.63 -0.56 11.54
CA ARG A 107 -8.73 0.53 11.95
C ARG A 107 -7.52 -0.01 12.73
N ASP A 108 -7.75 -0.88 13.70
CA ASP A 108 -6.70 -1.50 14.50
C ASP A 108 -5.72 -2.32 13.66
N MET A 109 -6.23 -3.09 12.69
CA MET A 109 -5.38 -3.82 11.76
C MET A 109 -4.51 -2.88 10.92
N LEU A 110 -5.09 -1.80 10.39
CA LEU A 110 -4.37 -0.80 9.60
C LEU A 110 -3.31 -0.05 10.43
N LEU A 111 -3.62 0.31 11.68
CA LEU A 111 -2.67 0.93 12.60
C LEU A 111 -1.47 0.01 12.88
N ARG A 112 -1.73 -1.27 13.21
CA ARG A 112 -0.66 -2.26 13.42
C ARG A 112 0.19 -2.47 12.17
N ALA A 113 -0.44 -2.58 11.00
CA ALA A 113 0.28 -2.75 9.74
C ALA A 113 1.18 -1.55 9.41
N ARG A 114 0.71 -0.32 9.68
CA ARG A 114 1.49 0.91 9.52
C ARG A 114 2.69 0.95 10.46
N ASP A 115 2.52 0.54 11.71
CA ASP A 115 3.62 0.45 12.67
C ASP A 115 4.68 -0.58 12.24
N ILE A 116 4.25 -1.74 11.75
CA ILE A 116 5.14 -2.78 11.21
C ILE A 116 5.92 -2.24 9.99
N GLU A 117 5.23 -1.59 9.07
CA GLU A 117 5.86 -0.97 7.89
C GLU A 117 6.93 0.05 8.32
N ARG A 118 6.59 0.98 9.21
CA ARG A 118 7.52 2.04 9.64
C ARG A 118 8.76 1.49 10.32
N ARG A 119 8.59 0.50 11.21
CA ARG A 119 9.74 -0.19 11.82
C ARG A 119 10.63 -0.83 10.76
N ARG A 120 10.03 -1.49 9.79
CA ARG A 120 10.77 -2.11 8.69
C ARG A 120 11.53 -1.10 7.84
N LEU A 121 10.97 0.07 7.57
CA LEU A 121 11.68 1.15 6.86
C LEU A 121 12.91 1.62 7.66
N THR A 122 12.77 1.76 8.97
CA THR A 122 13.88 2.11 9.88
C THR A 122 14.98 1.04 9.89
N GLU A 123 14.60 -0.24 10.02
CA GLU A 123 15.52 -1.37 9.97
C GLU A 123 16.26 -1.43 8.63
N ALA A 124 15.52 -1.29 7.51
CA ALA A 124 16.08 -1.24 6.17
C ALA A 124 17.04 -0.05 5.97
N ALA A 125 16.79 1.08 6.64
CA ALA A 125 17.68 2.24 6.64
C ALA A 125 18.97 2.02 7.47
N GLY A 126 19.13 0.88 8.14
CA GLY A 126 20.30 0.55 8.96
C GLY A 126 20.25 1.11 10.38
N LEU A 127 19.05 1.37 10.91
CA LEU A 127 18.83 2.01 12.22
C LEU A 127 18.12 1.07 13.20
N ALA A 128 18.49 -0.22 13.19
CA ALA A 128 17.82 -1.27 13.96
C ALA A 128 17.97 -1.12 15.48
N ASP A 129 18.99 -0.41 15.96
CA ASP A 129 19.26 -0.21 17.40
C ASP A 129 18.34 0.83 18.06
N GLN A 130 17.49 1.51 17.29
CA GLN A 130 16.52 2.47 17.83
C GLN A 130 15.44 1.77 18.67
N ASP A 131 15.04 2.40 19.78
CA ASP A 131 13.86 1.94 20.51
C ASP A 131 12.58 2.07 19.67
N ARG A 132 11.49 1.45 20.14
CA ARG A 132 10.22 1.41 19.40
C ARG A 132 9.70 2.79 19.01
N GLY A 133 9.76 3.77 19.92
CA GLY A 133 9.25 5.12 19.65
C GLY A 133 10.11 5.84 18.60
N GLN A 134 11.43 5.77 18.75
CA GLN A 134 12.38 6.32 17.78
C GLN A 134 12.21 5.66 16.40
N ALA A 135 12.07 4.34 16.35
CA ALA A 135 11.92 3.61 15.11
C ALA A 135 10.63 3.95 14.35
N LEU A 136 9.52 4.19 15.06
CA LEU A 136 8.26 4.61 14.45
C LEU A 136 8.34 6.04 13.89
N GLU A 137 8.98 6.96 14.60
CA GLU A 137 9.16 8.34 14.15
C GLU A 137 10.12 8.44 12.94
N THR A 138 11.24 7.73 12.98
CA THR A 138 12.16 7.61 11.84
C THR A 138 11.44 7.03 10.63
N GLY A 139 10.70 5.93 10.82
CA GLY A 139 9.94 5.28 9.74
C GLY A 139 8.88 6.20 9.14
N ARG A 140 8.18 6.97 9.97
CA ARG A 140 7.22 8.00 9.52
C ARG A 140 7.88 9.06 8.64
N ARG A 141 9.08 9.53 9.01
CA ARG A 141 9.84 10.51 8.21
C ARG A 141 10.30 9.94 6.88
N LEU A 142 10.77 8.69 6.87
CA LEU A 142 11.14 7.97 5.63
C LEU A 142 9.92 7.79 4.72
N GLU A 143 8.79 7.36 5.27
CA GLU A 143 7.52 7.23 4.54
C GLU A 143 7.09 8.58 3.94
N GLN A 144 7.14 9.67 4.71
CA GLN A 144 6.78 11.01 4.24
C GLN A 144 7.73 11.51 3.13
N ALA A 145 9.03 11.26 3.27
CA ALA A 145 10.03 11.60 2.25
C ALA A 145 9.88 10.75 0.97
N ALA A 146 9.45 9.49 1.10
CA ALA A 146 9.14 8.64 -0.04
C ALA A 146 7.87 9.11 -0.77
N ARG A 147 6.82 9.48 -0.02
CA ARG A 147 5.58 10.02 -0.60
C ARG A 147 5.80 11.22 -1.52
N SER A 148 6.75 12.10 -1.21
CA SER A 148 7.07 13.24 -2.08
C SER A 148 7.81 12.87 -3.37
N GLN A 149 8.32 11.64 -3.48
CA GLN A 149 9.01 11.12 -4.67
C GLN A 149 8.07 10.34 -5.60
N VAL A 150 6.86 9.98 -5.14
CA VAL A 150 5.87 9.26 -5.96
C VAL A 150 5.50 10.10 -7.17
N ARG A 151 5.76 9.56 -8.36
CA ARG A 151 5.48 10.26 -9.61
C ARG A 151 3.97 10.28 -9.88
N PRO A 152 3.37 11.45 -10.17
CA PRO A 152 1.98 11.51 -10.56
C PRO A 152 1.78 10.81 -11.92
N ARG A 153 0.66 10.10 -12.07
CA ARG A 153 0.36 9.40 -13.32
C ARG A 153 0.06 10.41 -14.42
N LEU A 154 0.34 10.05 -15.66
CA LEU A 154 0.05 10.90 -16.81
C LEU A 154 -1.43 11.30 -16.86
N ALA A 155 -2.34 10.37 -16.57
CA ALA A 155 -3.78 10.63 -16.53
C ALA A 155 -4.15 11.69 -15.47
N ASP A 156 -3.53 11.66 -14.29
CA ASP A 156 -3.77 12.63 -13.22
C ASP A 156 -3.26 14.02 -13.63
N ARG A 157 -2.07 14.06 -14.26
CA ARG A 157 -1.51 15.29 -14.82
C ARG A 157 -2.42 15.88 -15.88
N LEU A 158 -2.89 15.08 -16.83
CA LEU A 158 -3.79 15.53 -17.89
C LEU A 158 -5.12 16.04 -17.32
N ARG A 159 -5.70 15.35 -16.32
CA ARG A 159 -6.93 15.81 -15.65
C ARG A 159 -6.73 17.16 -14.95
N SER A 160 -5.59 17.39 -14.31
CA SER A 160 -5.28 18.67 -13.66
C SER A 160 -5.10 19.86 -14.62
N LEU A 161 -4.90 19.58 -15.91
CA LEU A 161 -4.71 20.59 -16.96
C LEU A 161 -6.00 20.92 -17.72
N LEU A 162 -7.06 20.12 -17.56
CA LEU A 162 -8.36 20.38 -18.18
C LEU A 162 -9.20 21.28 -17.26
N PRO A 163 -9.75 22.41 -17.74
CA PRO A 163 -10.70 23.20 -16.97
C PRO A 163 -11.98 22.38 -16.71
N ALA A 164 -12.59 22.60 -15.54
CA ALA A 164 -13.79 21.92 -15.07
C ALA A 164 -15.03 22.20 -15.93
#